data_AF-A0A926NXZ1-F1
#
_entry.id   AF-A0A926NXZ1-F1
#
_cell.length_a   1.000
_cell.length_b   1.000
_cell.length_c   1.000
_cell.angle_alpha   90.00
_cell.angle_beta   90.00
_cell.angle_gamma   90.00
#
_symmetry.space_group_name_H-M   'P 1'
#
loop_
_entity.id
_entity.type
_entity.pdbx_description
1 polymer ?
#
loop_
_entity_poly.entity_id
_entity_poly.type
_entity_poly.pdbx_seq_one_letter_code
_entity_poly.pdbx_strand_id
1 'polypeptide(L)'
;MKLLQDRLVNWTRPRGAPDKTARRIYSARFHADRQRLRWGHEEEAALRSKTGLKPGPKLAGRFGDSRSWLPDRRKTLFYGLPLLICVAAVAVLFAIGRREPAPPPVEKKASLPDPLAGYPEKVKRELLAPEARVPATLKLTFTGKPEDLCKELAALGLENNGWRRAAFSGDRWQCNSDLVALTTPSVDYGPATLFFLMRGPDAETVDYLRLKLNVEDPKQMKIGQDAVRLVIRALSDRYAWAVPDKVLDAIAHFKRLEMTDRGVRLSVAPEDPDLTGDPAARQRLNIIIDFGKPDLIRAAKEFERPPQKRRGPIPAVE
;
A
#
# COMPACT_ATOMS: atom_id res chain seq x y z
N MET A 1 11.17 25.43 -11.21
CA MET A 1 11.58 24.04 -10.89
C MET A 1 12.82 23.94 -10.02
N LYS A 2 13.95 24.59 -10.37
CA LYS A 2 15.21 24.52 -9.59
C LYS A 2 15.08 24.98 -8.13
N LEU A 3 14.28 26.01 -7.86
CA LEU A 3 14.06 26.57 -6.51
C LEU A 3 13.31 25.63 -5.53
N LEU A 4 12.43 24.76 -6.03
CA LEU A 4 11.69 23.77 -5.23
C LEU A 4 12.52 22.50 -5.01
N GLN A 5 13.28 22.07 -6.01
CA GLN A 5 14.31 21.02 -5.85
C GLN A 5 15.42 21.48 -4.89
N ASP A 6 15.89 22.72 -5.00
CA ASP A 6 16.92 23.27 -4.11
C ASP A 6 16.39 23.48 -2.68
N ARG A 7 15.09 23.79 -2.51
CA ARG A 7 14.45 23.80 -1.18
C ARG A 7 14.29 22.40 -0.60
N LEU A 8 13.85 21.41 -1.38
CA LEU A 8 13.73 20.01 -0.95
C LEU A 8 15.10 19.39 -0.61
N VAL A 9 16.13 19.69 -1.40
CA VAL A 9 17.51 19.21 -1.17
C VAL A 9 18.15 19.90 0.03
N ASN A 10 17.95 21.21 0.23
CA ASN A 10 18.48 21.91 1.41
C ASN A 10 17.72 21.61 2.70
N TRP A 11 16.48 21.11 2.63
CA TRP A 11 15.70 20.69 3.81
C TRP A 11 16.13 19.35 4.41
N THR A 12 16.72 18.46 3.60
CA THR A 12 17.28 17.19 4.10
C THR A 12 18.58 17.34 4.91
N ARG A 13 19.11 18.57 5.05
CA ARG A 13 20.23 18.85 5.96
C ARG A 13 19.68 19.21 7.33
N PRO A 14 19.86 18.37 8.37
CA PRO A 14 19.46 18.72 9.73
C PRO A 14 20.27 19.95 10.17
N ARG A 15 19.60 21.09 10.30
CA ARG A 15 20.14 22.24 11.02
C ARG A 15 20.01 21.94 12.51
N GLY A 16 21.10 21.43 13.10
CA GLY A 16 21.25 21.37 14.56
C GLY A 16 21.04 20.01 15.24
N ALA A 17 21.51 18.89 14.67
CA ALA A 17 21.58 17.63 15.41
C ALA A 17 23.00 17.42 16.00
N PRO A 18 23.19 17.48 17.33
CA PRO A 18 24.44 17.12 17.98
C PRO A 18 24.43 15.61 18.29
N ASP A 19 24.35 14.77 17.27
CA ASP A 19 24.69 13.35 17.47
C ASP A 19 25.25 12.73 16.20
N LYS A 20 26.52 12.34 16.26
CA LYS A 20 27.25 11.66 15.18
C LYS A 20 26.64 10.29 14.86
N THR A 21 25.90 9.70 15.80
CA THR A 21 25.31 8.37 15.71
C THR A 21 24.05 8.37 14.84
N ALA A 22 23.16 9.34 15.05
CA ALA A 22 21.98 9.54 14.20
C ALA A 22 22.36 9.84 12.74
N ARG A 23 23.46 10.58 12.52
CA ARG A 23 24.01 10.86 11.18
C ARG A 23 24.46 9.60 10.45
N ARG A 24 25.11 8.66 11.15
CA ARG A 24 25.59 7.39 10.54
C ARG A 24 24.46 6.45 10.16
N ILE A 25 23.43 6.34 11.01
CA ILE A 25 22.27 5.46 10.75
C ILE A 25 21.46 6.00 9.57
N TYR A 26 21.24 7.32 9.51
CA TYR A 26 20.50 7.94 8.40
C TYR A 26 21.28 7.85 7.07
N SER A 27 22.59 8.09 7.07
CA SER A 27 23.41 7.97 5.85
C SER A 27 23.51 6.52 5.35
N ALA A 28 23.65 5.54 6.24
CA ALA A 28 23.74 4.13 5.86
C ALA A 28 22.45 3.64 5.20
N ARG A 29 21.28 4.03 5.74
CA ARG A 29 19.98 3.65 5.18
C ARG A 29 19.71 4.34 3.84
N PHE A 30 20.09 5.61 3.70
CA PHE A 30 19.95 6.34 2.44
C PHE A 30 20.90 5.82 1.34
N HIS A 31 22.12 5.38 1.69
CA HIS A 31 23.04 4.74 0.75
C HIS A 31 22.57 3.36 0.29
N ALA A 32 21.96 2.56 1.17
CA ALA A 32 21.40 1.25 0.82
C ALA A 32 20.23 1.38 -0.18
N ASP A 33 19.34 2.35 0.01
CA ASP A 33 18.23 2.61 -0.92
C ASP A 33 18.71 3.16 -2.26
N ARG A 34 19.75 4.00 -2.25
CA ARG A 34 20.34 4.53 -3.50
C ARG A 34 21.09 3.44 -4.28
N GLN A 35 21.67 2.45 -3.60
CA GLN A 35 22.24 1.27 -4.25
C GLN A 35 21.14 0.36 -4.81
N ARG A 36 20.02 0.12 -4.10
CA ARG A 36 18.89 -0.65 -4.66
C ARG A 36 18.32 -0.05 -5.95
N LEU A 37 18.18 1.28 -6.03
CA LEU A 37 17.73 1.96 -7.24
C LEU A 37 18.75 1.93 -8.39
N ARG A 38 20.04 1.80 -8.08
CA ARG A 38 21.11 1.65 -9.09
C ARG A 38 21.14 0.24 -9.68
N TRP A 39 20.96 -0.79 -8.85
CA TRP A 39 20.96 -2.19 -9.30
C TRP A 39 19.76 -2.53 -10.19
N GLY A 40 18.58 -1.92 -9.96
CA GLY A 40 17.40 -2.13 -10.82
C GLY A 40 17.58 -1.62 -12.26
N HIS A 41 18.39 -0.57 -12.47
CA HIS A 41 18.66 -0.05 -13.82
C HIS A 41 19.78 -0.80 -14.56
N GLU A 42 20.69 -1.46 -13.85
CA GLU A 42 21.75 -2.26 -14.47
C GLU A 42 21.21 -3.59 -15.02
N GLU A 43 20.18 -4.19 -14.41
CA GLU A 43 19.49 -5.36 -14.97
C GLU A 43 18.70 -5.04 -16.25
N GLU A 44 18.01 -3.90 -16.31
CA GLU A 44 17.34 -3.43 -17.54
C GLU A 44 18.34 -3.09 -18.66
N ALA A 45 19.50 -2.51 -18.31
CA ALA A 45 20.57 -2.23 -19.27
C ALA A 45 21.25 -3.51 -19.79
N ALA A 46 21.43 -4.52 -18.92
CA ALA A 46 21.97 -5.83 -19.30
C ALA A 46 20.97 -6.67 -20.14
N LEU A 47 19.66 -6.50 -19.93
CA LEU A 47 18.62 -7.10 -20.77
C LEU A 47 18.54 -6.43 -22.16
N ARG A 48 18.75 -5.11 -22.23
CA ARG A 48 18.85 -4.39 -23.52
C ARG A 48 20.12 -4.72 -24.30
N SER A 49 21.25 -4.99 -23.64
CA SER A 49 22.48 -5.39 -24.34
C SER A 49 22.41 -6.81 -24.89
N LYS A 50 21.66 -7.72 -24.25
CA LYS A 50 21.46 -9.11 -24.72
C LYS A 50 20.47 -9.25 -25.88
N THR A 51 19.59 -8.26 -26.09
CA THR A 51 18.54 -8.31 -27.13
C THR A 51 18.94 -7.71 -28.47
N GLY A 52 20.15 -7.16 -28.61
CA GLY A 52 20.76 -6.83 -29.92
C GLY A 52 20.00 -5.81 -30.78
N LEU A 53 19.02 -5.09 -30.23
CA LEU A 53 18.23 -4.10 -30.98
C LEU A 53 19.01 -2.78 -31.09
N LYS A 54 19.69 -2.60 -32.23
CA LYS A 54 20.24 -1.31 -32.65
C LYS A 54 19.09 -0.31 -32.92
N PRO A 55 19.21 0.96 -32.50
CA PRO A 55 18.29 2.00 -32.95
C PRO A 55 18.48 2.23 -34.45
N GLY A 56 17.42 1.99 -35.23
CA GLY A 56 17.42 2.18 -36.67
C GLY A 56 17.50 3.66 -37.09
N PRO A 57 18.08 3.97 -38.25
CA PRO A 57 18.18 5.33 -38.75
C PRO A 57 16.82 5.87 -39.23
N LYS A 58 16.63 7.18 -39.04
CA LYS A 58 15.48 7.93 -39.59
C LYS A 58 15.52 7.89 -41.11
N LEU A 59 14.54 7.23 -41.73
CA LEU A 59 14.32 7.26 -43.17
C LEU A 59 13.18 8.20 -43.51
N ALA A 60 13.55 9.34 -44.08
CA ALA A 60 12.69 10.14 -44.92
C ALA A 60 12.61 9.48 -46.31
N GLY A 61 11.42 9.45 -46.91
CA GLY A 61 11.29 9.31 -48.36
C GLY A 61 10.28 8.29 -48.88
N ARG A 62 9.22 8.85 -49.48
CA ARG A 62 8.80 8.63 -50.88
C ARG A 62 8.01 7.34 -51.22
N PHE A 63 6.81 7.60 -51.72
CA PHE A 63 5.87 6.75 -52.44
C PHE A 63 6.52 5.76 -53.43
N GLY A 64 5.94 4.55 -53.52
CA GLY A 64 6.20 3.59 -54.59
C GLY A 64 5.28 2.36 -54.50
N ASP A 65 4.60 2.08 -55.61
CA ASP A 65 3.60 1.03 -55.85
C ASP A 65 3.97 -0.38 -55.35
N SER A 66 3.01 -1.04 -54.67
CA SER A 66 3.08 -2.48 -54.36
C SER A 66 2.32 -3.30 -55.40
N ARG A 67 3.03 -3.68 -56.47
CA ARG A 67 2.65 -4.81 -57.34
C ARG A 67 3.01 -6.14 -56.65
N SER A 68 2.08 -7.08 -56.78
CA SER A 68 2.05 -8.47 -56.32
C SER A 68 3.40 -9.23 -56.36
N TRP A 69 3.81 -9.79 -55.21
CA TRP A 69 4.87 -10.80 -55.11
C TRP A 69 4.27 -12.10 -54.56
N LEU A 70 3.89 -13.01 -55.47
CA LEU A 70 3.52 -14.38 -55.12
C LEU A 70 4.80 -15.21 -54.95
N PRO A 71 5.02 -15.88 -53.80
CA PRO A 71 6.20 -16.67 -53.57
C PRO A 71 6.18 -17.98 -54.37
N ASP A 72 7.33 -18.28 -54.96
CA ASP A 72 7.64 -19.43 -55.83
C ASP A 72 7.51 -20.77 -55.08
N ARG A 73 6.42 -21.51 -55.38
CA ARG A 73 6.00 -22.77 -54.71
C ARG A 73 7.03 -23.92 -54.77
N ARG A 74 8.07 -23.83 -55.62
CA ARG A 74 9.08 -24.90 -55.71
C ARG A 74 10.11 -24.84 -54.59
N LYS A 75 10.35 -23.67 -53.98
CA LYS A 75 11.37 -23.52 -52.92
C LYS A 75 10.88 -23.91 -51.54
N THR A 76 9.57 -23.85 -51.29
CA THR A 76 8.97 -24.26 -50.00
C THR A 76 8.97 -25.78 -49.78
N LEU A 77 8.98 -26.59 -50.84
CA LEU A 77 9.01 -28.05 -50.73
C LEU A 77 10.40 -28.60 -50.34
N PHE A 78 11.49 -27.99 -50.78
CA PHE A 78 12.84 -28.50 -50.52
C PHE A 78 13.34 -28.25 -49.08
N TYR A 79 12.90 -27.17 -48.43
CA TYR A 79 13.31 -26.87 -47.05
C TYR A 79 12.33 -27.40 -45.98
N GLY A 80 11.06 -27.66 -46.33
CA GLY A 80 10.05 -28.11 -45.36
C GLY A 80 10.16 -29.59 -44.96
N LEU A 81 10.55 -30.46 -45.90
CA LEU A 81 10.59 -31.90 -45.69
C LEU A 81 11.64 -32.37 -44.65
N PRO A 82 12.92 -31.91 -44.68
CA PRO A 82 13.90 -32.35 -43.68
C PRO A 82 13.57 -31.85 -42.27
N LEU A 83 12.93 -30.68 -42.15
CA LEU A 83 12.52 -30.12 -40.86
C LEU A 83 11.41 -30.97 -40.20
N LEU A 84 10.44 -31.45 -40.99
CA LEU A 84 9.38 -32.33 -40.49
C LEU A 84 9.92 -33.68 -40.00
N ILE A 85 10.92 -34.24 -40.67
CA ILE A 85 11.56 -35.51 -40.26
C ILE A 85 12.31 -35.32 -38.92
N CYS A 86 13.02 -34.20 -38.74
CA CYS A 86 13.68 -33.91 -37.46
C CYS A 86 12.68 -33.74 -36.30
N VAL A 87 11.56 -33.05 -36.52
CA VAL A 87 10.51 -32.89 -35.47
C VAL A 87 9.89 -34.24 -35.11
N ALA A 88 9.63 -35.11 -36.09
CA ALA A 88 9.09 -36.44 -35.84
C ALA A 88 10.07 -37.33 -35.05
N ALA A 89 11.37 -37.28 -35.37
CA ALA A 89 12.40 -38.05 -34.66
C ALA A 89 12.55 -37.62 -33.19
N VAL A 90 12.48 -36.31 -32.91
CA VAL A 90 12.53 -35.78 -31.54
C VAL A 90 11.29 -36.20 -30.75
N ALA A 91 10.10 -36.17 -31.35
CA ALA A 91 8.86 -36.61 -30.70
C ALA A 91 8.90 -38.11 -30.31
N VAL A 92 9.46 -38.96 -31.18
CA VAL A 92 9.60 -40.40 -30.91
C VAL A 92 10.61 -40.65 -29.76
N LEU A 93 11.75 -39.96 -29.75
CA LEU A 93 12.71 -40.06 -28.65
C LEU A 93 12.13 -39.57 -27.32
N PHE A 94 11.31 -38.51 -27.34
CA PHE A 94 10.63 -38.01 -26.15
C PHE A 94 9.55 -38.96 -25.62
N ALA A 95 8.86 -39.69 -26.51
CA ALA A 95 7.87 -40.69 -26.14
C ALA A 95 8.52 -41.94 -25.52
N ILE A 96 9.69 -42.36 -26.03
CA ILE A 96 10.41 -43.53 -25.50
C ILE A 96 11.08 -43.22 -24.15
N GLY A 97 11.55 -41.97 -23.94
CA GLY A 97 12.19 -41.52 -22.71
C GLY A 97 11.24 -41.30 -21.52
N ARG A 98 9.92 -41.25 -21.74
CA ARG A 98 8.89 -41.07 -20.70
C ARG A 98 8.28 -42.39 -20.21
N ARG A 99 9.08 -43.44 -20.04
CA ARG A 99 8.68 -44.54 -19.16
C ARG A 99 8.83 -44.07 -17.72
N GLU A 100 7.74 -43.50 -17.21
CA GLU A 100 7.60 -43.13 -15.81
C GLU A 100 7.87 -44.39 -14.96
N PRO A 101 8.89 -44.38 -14.08
CA PRO A 101 9.17 -45.52 -13.24
C PRO A 101 7.93 -45.81 -12.39
N ALA A 102 7.53 -47.08 -12.33
CA ALA A 102 6.38 -47.51 -11.56
C ALA A 102 6.45 -46.90 -10.16
N PRO A 103 5.38 -46.23 -9.67
CA PRO A 103 5.40 -45.62 -8.36
C PRO A 103 5.76 -46.69 -7.34
N PRO A 104 6.74 -46.45 -6.45
CA PRO A 104 7.10 -47.41 -5.43
C PRO A 104 5.84 -47.76 -4.62
N PRO A 105 5.71 -49.02 -4.16
CA PRO A 105 4.57 -49.44 -3.36
C PRO A 105 4.44 -48.47 -2.19
N VAL A 106 3.27 -47.81 -2.11
CA VAL A 106 2.97 -46.82 -1.08
C VAL A 106 2.98 -47.55 0.25
N GLU A 107 4.12 -47.49 0.94
CA GLU A 107 4.28 -47.98 2.30
C GLU A 107 3.25 -47.25 3.16
N LYS A 108 2.26 -47.99 3.66
CA LYS A 108 1.19 -47.46 4.53
C LYS A 108 1.85 -46.88 5.78
N LYS A 109 2.18 -45.59 5.76
CA LYS A 109 2.56 -44.85 6.95
C LYS A 109 1.46 -45.09 7.99
N ALA A 110 1.86 -45.66 9.13
CA ALA A 110 0.97 -45.86 10.26
C ALA A 110 0.24 -44.53 10.53
N SER A 111 -1.10 -44.56 10.56
CA SER A 111 -1.85 -43.33 10.77
C SER A 111 -1.47 -42.77 12.13
N LEU A 112 -1.05 -41.51 12.17
CA LEU A 112 -0.88 -40.79 13.42
C LEU A 112 -2.20 -40.87 14.21
N PRO A 113 -2.14 -41.08 15.54
CA PRO A 113 -3.34 -41.09 16.37
C PRO A 113 -4.07 -39.76 16.23
N ASP A 114 -5.41 -39.83 16.20
CA ASP A 114 -6.26 -38.63 16.06
C ASP A 114 -5.95 -37.65 17.22
N PRO A 115 -5.47 -36.42 16.92
CA PRO A 115 -5.15 -35.43 17.96
C PRO A 115 -6.37 -35.02 18.79
N LEU A 116 -7.58 -35.34 18.32
CA LEU A 116 -8.83 -35.04 19.00
C LEU A 116 -9.41 -36.23 19.78
N ALA A 117 -8.76 -37.40 19.77
CA ALA A 117 -9.33 -38.67 20.27
C ALA A 117 -9.80 -38.65 21.74
N GLY A 118 -9.35 -37.71 22.56
CA GLY A 118 -9.74 -37.57 23.98
C GLY A 118 -10.82 -36.52 24.27
N TYR A 119 -11.26 -35.73 23.29
CA TYR A 119 -12.17 -34.61 23.54
C TYR A 119 -13.66 -35.02 23.46
N PRO A 120 -14.55 -34.42 24.27
CA PRO A 120 -16.00 -34.59 24.11
C PRO A 120 -16.47 -34.15 22.72
N GLU A 121 -17.48 -34.82 22.17
CA GLU A 121 -18.02 -34.53 20.82
C GLU A 121 -18.53 -33.08 20.65
N LYS A 122 -18.95 -32.42 21.73
CA LYS A 122 -19.26 -31.00 21.70
C LYS A 122 -18.01 -30.15 21.43
N VAL A 123 -16.91 -30.45 22.11
CA VAL A 123 -15.64 -29.72 21.98
C VAL A 123 -15.01 -29.99 20.62
N LYS A 124 -15.05 -31.23 20.12
CA LYS A 124 -14.58 -31.55 18.77
C LYS A 124 -15.32 -30.74 17.71
N ARG A 125 -16.65 -30.67 17.78
CA ARG A 125 -17.46 -29.86 16.86
C ARG A 125 -17.15 -28.37 16.94
N GLU A 126 -16.86 -27.84 18.12
CA GLU A 126 -16.48 -26.44 18.28
C GLU A 126 -15.07 -26.16 17.74
N LEU A 127 -14.11 -27.07 17.93
CA LEU A 127 -12.73 -26.92 17.42
C LEU A 127 -12.63 -27.13 15.90
N LEU A 128 -13.47 -28.00 15.35
CA LEU A 128 -13.56 -28.29 13.91
C LEU A 128 -14.53 -27.36 13.18
N ALA A 129 -15.17 -26.42 13.88
CA ALA A 129 -16.03 -25.44 13.25
C ALA A 129 -15.20 -24.60 12.26
N PRO A 130 -15.68 -24.37 11.03
CA PRO A 130 -14.94 -23.64 10.00
C PRO A 130 -14.73 -22.16 10.35
N GLU A 131 -15.49 -21.62 11.30
CA GLU A 131 -15.43 -20.23 11.73
C GLU A 131 -14.99 -20.13 13.19
N ALA A 132 -13.96 -19.32 13.44
CA ALA A 132 -13.53 -19.03 14.80
C ALA A 132 -14.65 -18.26 15.52
N ARG A 133 -15.05 -18.73 16.71
CA ARG A 133 -16.09 -18.11 17.55
C ARG A 133 -15.77 -16.65 17.93
N VAL A 134 -14.48 -16.27 17.88
CA VAL A 134 -14.00 -14.91 18.12
C VAL A 134 -12.93 -14.57 17.06
N PRO A 135 -13.31 -13.99 15.90
CA PRO A 135 -12.32 -13.52 14.95
C PRO A 135 -11.63 -12.30 15.57
N ALA A 136 -10.47 -12.50 16.19
CA ALA A 136 -9.61 -11.40 16.60
C ALA A 136 -9.03 -10.76 15.34
N THR A 137 -9.63 -9.65 14.89
CA THR A 137 -9.08 -8.88 13.78
C THR A 137 -7.86 -8.12 14.30
N LEU A 138 -6.68 -8.43 13.78
CA LEU A 138 -5.48 -7.65 14.05
C LEU A 138 -5.66 -6.25 13.46
N LYS A 139 -5.83 -5.26 14.35
CA LYS A 139 -5.94 -3.85 13.97
C LYS A 139 -4.60 -3.15 14.08
N LEU A 140 -4.27 -2.33 13.09
CA LEU A 140 -3.19 -1.37 13.21
C LEU A 140 -3.59 -0.35 14.28
N THR A 141 -2.83 -0.28 15.37
CA THR A 141 -3.03 0.73 16.41
C THR A 141 -1.95 1.78 16.27
N PHE A 142 -2.36 3.04 16.28
CA PHE A 142 -1.46 4.17 16.18
C PHE A 142 -0.80 4.41 17.54
N THR A 143 0.46 3.98 17.70
CA THR A 143 1.20 4.12 18.96
C THR A 143 2.12 5.35 18.94
N GLY A 144 2.27 6.00 20.10
CA GLY A 144 3.12 7.18 20.26
C GLY A 144 2.34 8.49 20.31
N LYS A 145 3.04 9.56 20.67
CA LYS A 145 2.42 10.85 21.00
C LYS A 145 1.88 11.56 19.76
N PRO A 146 0.60 11.96 19.73
CA PRO A 146 0.02 12.73 18.62
C PRO A 146 0.80 14.03 18.32
N GLU A 147 1.36 14.68 19.34
CA GLU A 147 2.18 15.88 19.21
C GLU A 147 3.37 15.69 18.27
N ASP A 148 4.00 14.52 18.32
CA ASP A 148 5.19 14.24 17.53
C ASP A 148 4.83 14.12 16.04
N LEU A 149 3.66 13.56 15.72
CA LEU A 149 3.17 13.54 14.35
C LEU A 149 2.83 14.95 13.87
N CYS A 150 2.24 15.81 14.70
CA CYS A 150 2.03 17.21 14.34
C CYS A 150 3.34 17.95 14.03
N LYS A 151 4.38 17.73 14.85
CA LYS A 151 5.71 18.30 14.62
C LYS A 151 6.33 17.75 13.34
N GLU A 152 6.17 16.46 13.07
CA GLU A 152 6.64 15.82 11.85
C GLU A 152 5.96 16.43 10.62
N LEU A 153 4.63 16.58 10.62
CA LEU A 153 3.89 17.25 9.54
C LEU A 153 4.30 18.72 9.37
N ALA A 154 4.53 19.46 10.46
CA ALA A 154 5.09 20.81 10.38
C ALA A 154 6.48 20.81 9.73
N ALA A 155 7.32 19.84 10.08
CA ALA A 155 8.62 19.60 9.47
C ALA A 155 8.54 19.00 8.05
N LEU A 156 7.34 18.81 7.49
CA LEU A 156 7.09 18.55 6.05
C LEU A 156 6.59 19.80 5.31
N GLY A 157 6.46 20.94 6.01
CA GLY A 157 5.98 22.20 5.47
C GLY A 157 4.48 22.41 5.68
N LEU A 158 3.82 21.54 6.46
CA LEU A 158 2.43 21.68 6.84
C LEU A 158 2.33 22.32 8.22
N GLU A 159 2.63 23.62 8.28
CA GLU A 159 2.48 24.41 9.49
C GLU A 159 1.09 24.21 10.09
N ASN A 160 1.04 24.00 11.40
CA ASN A 160 -0.17 23.61 12.11
C ASN A 160 -0.17 24.18 13.52
N ASN A 161 -1.34 24.11 14.15
CA ASN A 161 -1.59 24.67 15.46
C ASN A 161 -1.19 23.76 16.64
N GLY A 162 -0.45 22.68 16.36
CA GLY A 162 -0.09 21.67 17.35
C GLY A 162 -1.26 20.82 17.82
N TRP A 163 -0.95 19.80 18.62
CA TRP A 163 -1.98 18.95 19.23
C TRP A 163 -2.57 19.63 20.46
N ARG A 164 -3.88 19.91 20.41
CA ARG A 164 -4.60 20.63 21.48
C ARG A 164 -6.09 20.28 21.46
N ARG A 165 -6.81 20.65 22.51
CA ARG A 165 -8.28 20.52 22.52
C ARG A 165 -8.91 21.27 21.34
N ALA A 166 -9.87 20.65 20.68
CA ALA A 166 -10.60 21.23 19.58
C ALA A 166 -11.46 22.40 20.07
N ALA A 167 -11.38 23.53 19.37
CA ALA A 167 -12.07 24.78 19.76
C ALA A 167 -13.60 24.63 19.79
N PHE A 168 -14.16 23.80 18.90
CA PHE A 168 -15.60 23.63 18.72
C PHE A 168 -16.13 22.25 19.17
N SER A 169 -15.25 21.40 19.71
CA SER A 169 -15.60 20.05 20.20
C SER A 169 -14.77 19.77 21.43
N GLY A 170 -15.23 20.25 22.60
CA GLY A 170 -14.43 20.24 23.83
C GLY A 170 -14.02 18.84 24.33
N ASP A 171 -14.65 17.80 23.81
CA ASP A 171 -14.40 16.38 24.04
C ASP A 171 -13.36 15.76 23.09
N ARG A 172 -12.82 16.54 22.14
CA ARG A 172 -11.88 16.07 21.12
C ARG A 172 -10.57 16.84 21.19
N TRP A 173 -9.51 16.15 20.83
CA TRP A 173 -8.22 16.75 20.52
C TRP A 173 -8.04 16.83 19.02
N GLN A 174 -7.33 17.85 18.56
CA GLN A 174 -7.06 18.05 17.15
C GLN A 174 -5.72 18.75 16.92
N CYS A 175 -5.27 18.61 15.69
CA CYS A 175 -4.16 19.33 15.09
C CYS A 175 -4.48 19.49 13.62
N ASN A 176 -4.48 20.72 13.15
CA ASN A 176 -4.83 21.02 11.77
C ASN A 176 -3.87 22.06 11.21
N SER A 177 -3.58 21.94 9.92
CA SER A 177 -2.88 23.00 9.22
C SER A 177 -3.80 24.18 8.98
N ASP A 178 -3.21 25.31 8.63
CA ASP A 178 -3.89 26.29 7.79
C ASP A 178 -3.94 25.77 6.34
N LEU A 179 -4.51 26.56 5.43
CA LEU A 179 -4.50 26.20 4.00
C LEU A 179 -3.08 26.37 3.46
N VAL A 180 -2.39 25.27 3.18
CA VAL A 180 -0.98 25.29 2.74
C VAL A 180 -0.93 25.42 1.23
N ALA A 181 -0.38 26.51 0.73
CA ALA A 181 -0.12 26.69 -0.70
C ALA A 181 1.10 25.83 -1.11
N LEU A 182 0.86 24.84 -1.98
CA LEU A 182 1.91 23.99 -2.54
C LEU A 182 2.63 24.67 -3.70
N THR A 183 1.95 25.59 -4.39
CA THR A 183 2.46 26.36 -5.52
C THR A 183 2.14 27.83 -5.35
N THR A 184 3.01 28.70 -5.88
CA THR A 184 2.72 30.13 -5.95
C THR A 184 1.66 30.36 -7.02
N PRO A 185 0.55 31.06 -6.69
CA PRO A 185 -0.43 31.45 -7.70
C PRO A 185 0.23 32.32 -8.76
N SER A 186 -0.17 32.14 -10.02
CA SER A 186 0.26 32.96 -11.15
C SER A 186 -0.95 33.45 -11.92
N VAL A 187 -0.76 34.48 -12.75
CA VAL A 187 -1.79 34.96 -13.69
C VAL A 187 -2.24 33.87 -14.66
N ASP A 188 -1.35 32.91 -14.97
CA ASP A 188 -1.59 31.88 -15.98
C ASP A 188 -2.08 30.52 -15.41
N TYR A 189 -2.04 30.33 -14.08
CA TYR A 189 -2.43 29.08 -13.44
C TYR A 189 -2.84 29.27 -11.98
N GLY A 190 -3.94 28.60 -11.59
CA GLY A 190 -4.41 28.54 -10.21
C GLY A 190 -3.49 27.71 -9.30
N PRO A 191 -3.48 27.97 -7.98
CA PRO A 191 -2.64 27.25 -7.03
C PRO A 191 -3.12 25.80 -6.80
N ALA A 192 -2.19 24.97 -6.31
CA ALA A 192 -2.52 23.75 -5.59
C ALA A 192 -2.39 24.01 -4.09
N THR A 193 -3.36 23.55 -3.31
CA THR A 193 -3.38 23.73 -1.85
C THR A 193 -3.67 22.42 -1.14
N LEU A 194 -3.08 22.24 0.03
CA LEU A 194 -3.29 21.07 0.88
C LEU A 194 -3.67 21.53 2.28
N PHE A 195 -4.72 20.92 2.82
CA PHE A 195 -5.14 21.07 4.20
C PHE A 195 -5.15 19.70 4.86
N PHE A 196 -4.74 19.62 6.13
CA PHE A 196 -4.94 18.43 6.94
C PHE A 196 -5.66 18.73 8.25
N LEU A 197 -6.39 17.72 8.72
CA LEU A 197 -7.04 17.70 10.03
C LEU A 197 -6.83 16.34 10.65
N MET A 198 -6.08 16.32 11.74
CA MET A 198 -5.91 15.17 12.62
C MET A 198 -6.78 15.35 13.86
N ARG A 199 -7.46 14.29 14.30
CA ARG A 199 -8.31 14.29 15.49
C ARG A 199 -8.14 13.03 16.33
N GLY A 200 -8.52 13.17 17.59
CA GLY A 200 -8.41 12.13 18.60
C GLY A 200 -9.39 12.33 19.75
N PRO A 201 -9.67 11.28 20.53
CA PRO A 201 -10.54 11.37 21.70
C PRO A 201 -9.86 12.06 22.89
N ASP A 202 -8.54 11.98 23.00
CA ASP A 202 -7.78 12.48 24.14
C ASP A 202 -6.39 12.98 23.72
N ALA A 203 -5.58 13.41 24.70
CA ALA A 203 -4.25 13.95 24.46
C ALA A 203 -3.28 12.92 23.85
N GLU A 204 -3.52 11.63 24.05
CA GLU A 204 -2.55 10.57 23.75
C GLU A 204 -2.92 9.74 22.52
N THR A 205 -4.13 9.90 21.98
CA THR A 205 -4.68 9.02 20.95
C THR A 205 -5.08 9.79 19.70
N VAL A 206 -4.67 9.31 18.52
CA VAL A 206 -5.22 9.73 17.21
C VAL A 206 -6.14 8.63 16.69
N ASP A 207 -7.33 9.00 16.24
CA ASP A 207 -8.28 8.07 15.60
C ASP A 207 -8.68 8.50 14.18
N TYR A 208 -8.32 9.71 13.76
CA TYR A 208 -8.78 10.26 12.49
C TYR A 208 -7.75 11.20 11.86
N LEU A 209 -7.50 11.03 10.57
CA LEU A 209 -6.79 11.98 9.73
C LEU A 209 -7.56 12.23 8.43
N ARG A 210 -7.75 13.51 8.10
CA ARG A 210 -8.27 13.95 6.81
C ARG A 210 -7.25 14.81 6.10
N LEU A 211 -7.02 14.53 4.82
CA LEU A 211 -6.30 15.40 3.89
C LEU A 211 -7.30 15.93 2.87
N LYS A 212 -7.23 17.23 2.59
CA LYS A 212 -8.00 17.88 1.53
C LYS A 212 -7.04 18.55 0.57
N LEU A 213 -6.91 17.99 -0.62
CA LEU A 213 -6.12 18.55 -1.71
C LEU A 213 -7.06 19.30 -2.65
N ASN A 214 -6.80 20.58 -2.91
CA ASN A 214 -7.48 21.32 -3.98
C ASN A 214 -6.44 21.68 -5.04
N VAL A 215 -6.70 21.31 -6.29
CA VAL A 215 -5.88 21.69 -7.44
C VAL A 215 -6.77 22.52 -8.36
N GLU A 216 -6.44 23.79 -8.55
CA GLU A 216 -7.23 24.66 -9.45
C GLU A 216 -6.82 24.51 -10.92
N ASP A 217 -5.54 24.27 -11.20
CA ASP A 217 -5.02 24.00 -12.55
C ASP A 217 -4.49 22.55 -12.65
N PRO A 218 -4.99 21.73 -13.60
CA PRO A 218 -4.51 20.37 -13.84
C PRO A 218 -2.99 20.23 -14.03
N LYS A 219 -2.29 21.28 -14.49
CA LYS A 219 -0.83 21.28 -14.61
C LYS A 219 -0.13 21.12 -13.26
N GLN A 220 -0.78 21.53 -12.17
CA GLN A 220 -0.26 21.40 -10.80
C GLN A 220 -0.65 20.07 -10.14
N MET A 221 -1.42 19.22 -10.83
CA MET A 221 -1.95 17.97 -10.28
C MET A 221 -0.87 17.07 -9.70
N LYS A 222 0.24 16.90 -10.44
CA LYS A 222 1.36 16.07 -9.99
C LYS A 222 1.97 16.58 -8.68
N ILE A 223 2.09 17.90 -8.51
CA ILE A 223 2.63 18.51 -7.28
C ILE A 223 1.70 18.22 -6.10
N GLY A 224 0.39 18.36 -6.30
CA GLY A 224 -0.62 17.99 -5.31
C GLY A 224 -0.53 16.53 -4.89
N GLN A 225 -0.44 15.61 -5.86
CA GLN A 225 -0.32 14.17 -5.63
C GLN A 225 0.98 13.81 -4.89
N ASP A 226 2.11 14.41 -5.28
CA ASP A 226 3.41 14.19 -4.63
C ASP A 226 3.37 14.66 -3.16
N ALA A 227 2.73 15.80 -2.88
CA ALA A 227 2.57 16.33 -1.51
C ALA A 227 1.72 15.41 -0.63
N VAL A 228 0.58 14.94 -1.13
CA VAL A 228 -0.26 13.95 -0.43
C VAL A 228 0.53 12.65 -0.17
N ARG A 229 1.26 12.16 -1.18
CA ARG A 229 2.06 10.93 -1.05
C ARG A 229 3.14 11.08 0.02
N LEU A 230 3.73 12.27 0.15
CA LEU A 230 4.74 12.56 1.16
C LEU A 230 4.14 12.52 2.58
N VAL A 231 2.94 13.04 2.79
CA VAL A 231 2.22 12.93 4.07
C VAL A 231 1.89 11.47 4.39
N ILE A 232 1.33 10.74 3.43
CA ILE A 232 0.98 9.33 3.60
C ILE A 232 2.22 8.48 3.90
N ARG A 233 3.35 8.79 3.27
CA ARG A 233 4.62 8.12 3.53
C ARG A 233 5.14 8.38 4.93
N ALA A 234 5.05 9.62 5.44
CA ALA A 234 5.46 9.92 6.82
C ALA A 234 4.66 9.07 7.84
N LEU A 235 3.35 8.91 7.62
CA LEU A 235 2.52 8.00 8.41
C LEU A 235 2.96 6.54 8.23
N SER A 236 3.09 6.08 6.98
CA SER A 236 3.55 4.72 6.67
C SER A 236 4.85 4.36 7.38
N ASP A 237 5.84 5.25 7.31
CA ASP A 237 7.17 5.05 7.88
C ASP A 237 7.12 5.04 9.42
N ARG A 238 6.34 5.95 10.02
CA ARG A 238 6.19 6.04 11.48
C ARG A 238 5.49 4.83 12.09
N TYR A 239 4.44 4.32 11.42
CA TYR A 239 3.61 3.23 11.95
C TYR A 239 3.96 1.87 11.38
N ALA A 240 5.06 1.76 10.63
CA ALA A 240 5.47 0.55 9.92
C ALA A 240 4.32 -0.06 9.11
N TRP A 241 3.46 0.78 8.56
CA TRP A 241 2.25 0.38 7.86
C TRP A 241 2.45 0.52 6.36
N ALA A 242 2.50 -0.62 5.66
CA ALA A 242 2.54 -0.62 4.20
C ALA A 242 1.18 -0.19 3.64
N VAL A 243 1.11 1.05 3.17
CA VAL A 243 -0.12 1.61 2.58
C VAL A 243 -0.49 0.80 1.33
N PRO A 244 -1.75 0.35 1.18
CA PRO A 244 -2.16 -0.45 0.03
C PRO A 244 -1.98 0.29 -1.30
N ASP A 245 -1.41 -0.38 -2.31
CA ASP A 245 -1.18 0.21 -3.64
C ASP A 245 -2.45 0.76 -4.28
N LYS A 246 -3.61 0.13 -4.02
CA LYS A 246 -4.92 0.60 -4.49
C LYS A 246 -5.25 2.02 -4.00
N VAL A 247 -4.84 2.38 -2.78
CA VAL A 247 -5.05 3.72 -2.22
C VAL A 247 -4.14 4.72 -2.93
N LEU A 248 -2.88 4.36 -3.15
CA LEU A 248 -1.93 5.19 -3.88
C LEU A 248 -2.37 5.40 -5.35
N ASP A 249 -2.91 4.36 -5.99
CA ASP A 249 -3.49 4.44 -7.34
C ASP A 249 -4.72 5.36 -7.36
N ALA A 250 -5.61 5.22 -6.38
CA ALA A 250 -6.80 6.06 -6.26
C ALA A 250 -6.44 7.55 -6.13
N ILE A 251 -5.39 7.87 -5.36
CA ILE A 251 -4.87 9.24 -5.24
C ILE A 251 -4.23 9.72 -6.54
N ALA A 252 -3.42 8.89 -7.19
CA ALA A 252 -2.74 9.23 -8.44
C ALA A 252 -3.71 9.47 -9.61
N HIS A 253 -4.89 8.87 -9.57
CA HIS A 253 -5.88 8.96 -10.64
C HIS A 253 -7.19 9.64 -10.22
N PHE A 254 -7.24 10.23 -9.02
CA PHE A 254 -8.43 10.90 -8.48
C PHE A 254 -9.69 10.01 -8.52
N LYS A 255 -9.51 8.71 -8.25
CA LYS A 255 -10.60 7.73 -8.25
C LYS A 255 -11.20 7.62 -6.88
N ARG A 256 -12.53 7.44 -6.84
CA ARG A 256 -13.23 7.09 -5.61
C ARG A 256 -12.78 5.69 -5.16
N LEU A 257 -12.45 5.55 -3.89
CA LEU A 257 -12.11 4.29 -3.25
C LEU A 257 -12.60 4.32 -1.80
N GLU A 258 -13.22 3.24 -1.36
CA GLU A 258 -13.38 2.94 0.06
C GLU A 258 -12.90 1.51 0.32
N MET A 259 -12.09 1.34 1.35
CA MET A 259 -11.63 0.03 1.78
C MET A 259 -11.25 0.03 3.26
N THR A 260 -11.13 -1.17 3.82
CA THR A 260 -10.55 -1.37 5.15
C THR A 260 -9.30 -2.22 5.00
N ASP A 261 -8.19 -1.75 5.55
CA ASP A 261 -6.93 -2.51 5.64
C ASP A 261 -6.50 -2.59 7.10
N ARG A 262 -6.35 -3.81 7.63
CA ARG A 262 -5.92 -4.07 9.02
C ARG A 262 -6.70 -3.22 10.05
N GLY A 263 -8.02 -3.12 9.88
CA GLY A 263 -8.90 -2.35 10.76
C GLY A 263 -8.91 -0.84 10.56
N VAL A 264 -8.06 -0.29 9.68
CA VAL A 264 -8.05 1.13 9.30
C VAL A 264 -8.98 1.31 8.09
N ARG A 265 -9.98 2.19 8.21
CA ARG A 265 -10.84 2.56 7.10
C ARG A 265 -10.17 3.68 6.29
N LEU A 266 -10.08 3.45 4.99
CA LEU A 266 -9.45 4.34 4.03
C LEU A 266 -10.51 4.78 3.03
N SER A 267 -10.66 6.09 2.85
CA SER A 267 -11.55 6.67 1.85
C SER A 267 -10.79 7.70 1.03
N VAL A 268 -10.91 7.59 -0.28
CA VAL A 268 -10.42 8.57 -1.26
C VAL A 268 -11.64 8.97 -2.09
N ALA A 269 -11.97 10.24 -2.11
CA ALA A 269 -13.16 10.74 -2.78
C ALA A 269 -12.85 12.06 -3.51
N PRO A 270 -12.88 12.10 -4.86
CA PRO A 270 -12.92 13.37 -5.56
C PRO A 270 -14.22 14.11 -5.21
N GLU A 271 -14.19 15.44 -5.17
CA GLU A 271 -15.41 16.23 -4.99
C GLU A 271 -16.32 16.10 -6.21
N ASP A 272 -17.63 16.13 -5.95
CA ASP A 272 -18.65 16.00 -6.96
C ASP A 272 -19.04 17.40 -7.50
N PRO A 273 -18.84 17.68 -8.79
CA PRO A 273 -19.25 18.95 -9.40
C PRO A 273 -20.74 19.22 -9.25
N ASP A 274 -21.57 18.18 -9.30
CA ASP A 274 -23.03 18.33 -9.29
C ASP A 274 -23.51 18.75 -7.90
N LEU A 275 -22.82 18.31 -6.84
CA LEU A 275 -23.12 18.71 -5.46
C LEU A 275 -22.55 20.08 -5.09
N THR A 276 -21.46 20.50 -5.73
CA THR A 276 -20.76 21.75 -5.40
C THR A 276 -21.13 22.91 -6.30
N GLY A 277 -21.73 22.65 -7.46
CA GLY A 277 -21.96 23.64 -8.51
C GLY A 277 -20.67 24.11 -9.18
N ASP A 278 -19.53 23.44 -8.94
CA ASP A 278 -18.23 23.81 -9.48
C ASP A 278 -17.68 22.71 -10.41
N PRO A 279 -17.59 22.96 -11.73
CA PRO A 279 -17.00 22.01 -12.68
C PRO A 279 -15.57 21.57 -12.34
N ALA A 280 -14.80 22.42 -11.64
CA ALA A 280 -13.44 22.12 -11.22
C ALA A 280 -13.36 21.24 -9.96
N ALA A 281 -14.51 20.92 -9.31
CA ALA A 281 -14.53 20.08 -8.11
C ALA A 281 -13.90 18.69 -8.32
N ARG A 282 -13.92 18.15 -9.55
CA ARG A 282 -13.22 16.89 -9.87
C ARG A 282 -11.72 16.93 -9.62
N GLN A 283 -11.13 18.12 -9.52
CA GLN A 283 -9.72 18.35 -9.23
C GLN A 283 -9.44 18.54 -7.73
N ARG A 284 -10.44 18.31 -6.89
CA ARG A 284 -10.33 18.35 -5.43
C ARG A 284 -10.49 16.94 -4.89
N LEU A 285 -9.63 16.57 -3.95
CA LEU A 285 -9.56 15.23 -3.40
C LEU A 285 -9.67 15.27 -1.88
N ASN A 286 -10.64 14.53 -1.35
CA ASN A 286 -10.77 14.27 0.08
C ASN A 286 -10.21 12.87 0.35
N ILE A 287 -9.25 12.79 1.28
CA ILE A 287 -8.66 11.53 1.71
C ILE A 287 -8.88 11.43 3.21
N ILE A 288 -9.43 10.31 3.66
CA ILE A 288 -9.73 10.04 5.06
C ILE A 288 -9.06 8.73 5.44
N ILE A 289 -8.32 8.77 6.54
CA ILE A 289 -7.74 7.63 7.23
C ILE A 289 -8.35 7.62 8.62
N ASP A 290 -9.27 6.68 8.83
CA ASP A 290 -9.96 6.46 10.10
C ASP A 290 -9.37 5.21 10.72
N PHE A 291 -8.60 5.39 11.79
CA PHE A 291 -7.94 4.30 12.50
C PHE A 291 -8.93 3.47 13.33
N GLY A 292 -10.17 3.96 13.46
CA GLY A 292 -11.18 3.40 14.34
C GLY A 292 -10.82 3.58 15.82
N LYS A 293 -11.77 3.23 16.68
CA LYS A 293 -11.43 3.03 18.10
C LYS A 293 -10.59 1.74 18.21
N PRO A 294 -9.57 1.69 19.09
CA PRO A 294 -8.96 0.43 19.44
C PRO A 294 -10.06 -0.53 19.88
N ASP A 295 -10.18 -1.68 19.23
CA ASP A 295 -11.03 -2.73 19.78
C ASP A 295 -10.37 -3.15 21.07
N LEU A 296 -10.95 -2.74 22.20
CA LEU A 296 -10.73 -3.45 23.44
C LEU A 296 -11.15 -4.88 23.12
N ILE A 297 -10.18 -5.80 22.97
CA ILE A 297 -10.43 -7.23 23.05
C ILE A 297 -11.36 -7.35 24.24
N ARG A 298 -12.64 -7.69 24.00
CA ARG A 298 -13.66 -7.66 25.03
C ARG A 298 -13.04 -8.30 26.27
N ALA A 299 -13.04 -7.58 27.39
CA ALA A 299 -12.80 -8.24 28.66
C ALA A 299 -13.71 -9.46 28.65
N ALA A 300 -13.07 -10.58 28.83
CA ALA A 300 -13.58 -11.90 28.62
C ALA A 300 -14.74 -12.17 29.59
N LYS A 301 -15.90 -11.53 29.40
CA LYS A 301 -17.11 -11.75 30.22
C LYS A 301 -17.56 -13.21 30.14
N GLU A 302 -17.17 -13.92 29.09
CA GLU A 302 -17.35 -15.37 28.94
C GLU A 302 -16.29 -16.20 29.69
N PHE A 303 -15.17 -15.60 30.10
CA PHE A 303 -14.15 -16.22 30.97
C PHE A 303 -14.26 -15.74 32.44
N GLU A 304 -15.12 -14.76 32.73
CA GLU A 304 -15.52 -14.45 34.10
C GLU A 304 -16.25 -15.69 34.64
N ARG A 305 -15.62 -16.39 35.60
CA ARG A 305 -16.28 -17.50 36.29
C ARG A 305 -17.60 -16.96 36.86
N PRO A 306 -18.75 -17.61 36.61
CA PRO A 306 -19.97 -17.22 37.30
C PRO A 306 -19.69 -17.23 38.80
N PRO A 307 -20.22 -16.25 39.57
CA PRO A 307 -20.01 -16.21 41.00
C PRO A 307 -20.36 -17.59 41.57
N GLN A 308 -19.39 -18.22 42.24
CA GLN A 308 -19.63 -19.50 42.89
C GLN A 308 -20.87 -19.32 43.77
N LYS A 309 -21.97 -20.01 43.42
CA LYS A 309 -23.13 -20.12 44.32
C LYS A 309 -22.56 -20.65 45.63
N ARG A 310 -22.47 -19.78 46.64
CA ARG A 310 -22.19 -20.20 48.00
C ARG A 310 -23.23 -21.27 48.29
N ARG A 311 -22.78 -22.52 48.46
CA ARG A 311 -23.65 -23.57 48.99
C ARG A 311 -24.15 -23.02 50.31
N GLY A 312 -25.46 -22.81 50.41
CA GLY A 312 -26.09 -22.40 51.66
C GLY A 312 -25.70 -23.38 52.77
N PRO A 313 -25.72 -22.94 54.04
CA PRO A 313 -25.44 -23.83 55.16
C PRO A 313 -26.35 -25.06 55.07
N ILE A 314 -25.73 -26.23 55.19
CA ILE A 314 -26.44 -27.51 55.29
C ILE A 314 -27.34 -27.40 56.53
N PRO A 315 -28.66 -27.57 56.41
CA PRO A 315 -29.53 -27.57 57.58
C PRO A 315 -29.12 -28.73 58.48
N ALA A 316 -28.89 -28.44 59.76
CA ALA A 316 -28.67 -29.46 60.76
C ALA A 316 -29.92 -30.35 60.83
N VAL A 317 -29.70 -31.65 60.70
CA VAL A 317 -30.73 -32.66 60.91
C VAL A 317 -30.94 -32.77 62.42
N GLU A 318 -32.14 -32.44 62.89
CA GLU A 318 -32.63 -32.78 64.24
C GLU A 318 -32.92 -34.28 64.36
#